data_AF-A0A358M5N8-F1
#
_entry.id   AF-A0A358M5N8-F1
#
_cell.length_a   1.000
_cell.length_b   1.000
_cell.length_c   1.000
_cell.angle_alpha   90.00
_cell.angle_beta   90.00
_cell.angle_gamma   90.00
#
_symmetry.space_group_name_H-M   'P 1'
#
loop_
_entity.id
_entity.type
_entity.pdbx_description
1 polymer ?
#
loop_
_entity_poly.entity_id
_entity_poly.type
_entity_poly.pdbx_seq_one_letter_code
_entity_poly.pdbx_strand_id
1 'polypeptide(L)'
;MRRKLIGKTVLAILLDLAAAGVLLCCFALFHHVIQVPGDTAGVIEIPRPSASAPPLPTSDAPVEQTQTESSYQSGAISISLNTVQSGSGSSALTYHIADLSVSDIEALRTAFADGTYGRNYAESVLEQDLANDAILAISGDSYGMSEGGIVIRNGILYRYEETASDICVLYYDGRMETLSPGEYTQESLIEGGAYQVW
;
A
#
# COMPACT_ATOMS: atom_id res chain seq x y z
N MET A 1 5.47 -42.16 -46.83
CA MET A 1 6.50 -41.20 -46.36
C MET A 1 5.91 -39.96 -45.68
N ARG A 2 4.91 -39.28 -46.26
CA ARG A 2 4.33 -38.01 -45.72
C ARG A 2 3.76 -38.06 -44.29
N ARG A 3 3.03 -39.11 -43.89
CA ARG A 3 2.46 -39.21 -42.51
C ARG A 3 3.52 -39.24 -41.39
N LYS A 4 4.66 -39.91 -41.61
CA LYS A 4 5.78 -39.94 -40.65
C LYS A 4 6.48 -38.60 -40.52
N LEU A 5 6.49 -37.78 -41.58
CA LEU A 5 7.08 -36.45 -41.58
C LEU A 5 6.19 -35.46 -40.80
N ILE A 6 4.87 -35.50 -41.03
CA ILE A 6 3.89 -34.67 -40.30
C ILE A 6 3.94 -34.94 -38.79
N GLY A 7 4.01 -36.22 -38.37
CA GLY A 7 4.10 -36.56 -36.95
C GLY A 7 5.36 -36.03 -36.26
N LYS A 8 6.51 -36.04 -36.94
CA LYS A 8 7.76 -35.47 -36.40
C LYS A 8 7.70 -33.94 -36.29
N THR A 9 7.11 -33.27 -37.28
CA THR A 9 6.94 -31.81 -37.25
C THR A 9 5.97 -31.39 -36.14
N VAL A 10 4.84 -32.09 -35.99
CA VAL A 10 3.90 -31.82 -34.90
C VAL A 10 4.56 -32.06 -33.54
N LEU A 11 5.32 -33.14 -33.38
CA LEU A 11 6.04 -33.42 -32.14
C LEU A 11 7.09 -32.33 -31.81
N ALA A 12 7.84 -31.86 -32.81
CA ALA A 12 8.80 -30.77 -32.63
C ALA A 12 8.11 -29.48 -32.17
N ILE A 13 7.00 -29.08 -32.81
CA ILE A 13 6.20 -27.91 -32.40
C ILE A 13 5.70 -28.05 -30.97
N LEU A 14 5.20 -29.23 -30.59
CA LEU A 14 4.74 -29.48 -29.22
C LEU A 14 5.86 -29.40 -28.20
N LEU A 15 7.07 -29.89 -28.54
CA LEU A 15 8.25 -29.77 -27.68
C LEU A 15 8.72 -28.32 -27.55
N ASP A 16 8.72 -27.55 -28.64
CA ASP A 16 9.08 -26.13 -28.61
C ASP A 16 8.09 -25.31 -27.77
N LEU A 17 6.78 -25.56 -27.91
CA LEU A 17 5.75 -24.94 -27.08
C LEU A 17 5.89 -25.32 -25.61
N ALA A 18 6.17 -26.58 -25.30
CA ALA A 18 6.41 -27.03 -23.94
C ALA A 18 7.67 -26.37 -23.35
N ALA A 19 8.77 -26.30 -24.11
CA ALA A 19 10.00 -25.64 -23.69
C ALA A 19 9.79 -24.14 -23.46
N ALA A 20 9.09 -23.45 -24.37
CA ALA A 20 8.72 -22.05 -24.20
C ALA A 20 7.83 -21.85 -22.95
N GLY A 21 6.87 -22.74 -22.72
CA GLY A 21 6.05 -22.74 -21.50
C GLY A 21 6.87 -22.89 -20.23
N VAL A 22 7.82 -23.84 -20.20
CA VAL A 22 8.73 -24.02 -19.06
C VAL A 22 9.59 -22.78 -18.84
N LEU A 23 10.16 -22.20 -19.90
CA LEU A 23 10.96 -20.97 -19.80
C LEU A 23 10.15 -19.80 -19.26
N LEU A 24 8.90 -19.63 -19.71
CA LEU A 24 7.99 -18.60 -19.18
C LEU A 24 7.66 -18.84 -17.70
N CYS A 25 7.40 -20.09 -17.29
CA CYS A 25 7.18 -20.43 -15.88
C CYS A 25 8.41 -20.13 -15.04
N CYS A 26 9.62 -20.47 -15.51
CA CYS A 26 10.86 -20.12 -14.82
C CYS A 26 11.03 -18.61 -14.71
N PHE A 27 10.85 -17.87 -15.80
CA PHE A 27 10.93 -16.40 -15.81
C PHE A 27 9.96 -15.79 -14.80
N ALA A 28 8.68 -16.19 -14.84
CA ALA A 28 7.67 -15.70 -13.91
C ALA A 28 8.01 -16.04 -12.46
N LEU A 29 8.51 -17.25 -12.19
CA LEU A 29 8.91 -17.68 -10.86
C LEU A 29 9.97 -16.75 -10.28
N PHE A 30 11.06 -16.49 -11.01
CA PHE A 30 12.18 -15.69 -10.51
C PHE A 30 11.91 -14.19 -10.46
N HIS A 31 11.09 -13.65 -11.36
CA HIS A 31 10.85 -12.20 -11.41
C HIS A 31 9.60 -11.73 -10.67
N HIS A 32 8.58 -12.57 -10.51
CA HIS A 32 7.28 -12.14 -9.95
C HIS A 32 6.80 -12.94 -8.75
N VAL A 33 7.25 -14.19 -8.58
CA VAL A 33 6.73 -15.07 -7.52
C VAL A 33 7.67 -15.19 -6.34
N ILE A 34 8.98 -15.29 -6.57
CA ILE A 34 9.94 -15.38 -5.47
C ILE A 34 9.95 -14.05 -4.72
N GLN A 35 9.59 -14.12 -3.44
CA GLN A 35 9.68 -13.02 -2.50
C GLN A 35 11.14 -12.58 -2.34
N VAL A 36 11.35 -11.26 -2.36
CA VAL A 36 12.66 -10.65 -2.16
C VAL A 36 12.59 -9.80 -0.90
N PRO A 37 13.18 -10.23 0.22
CA PRO A 37 13.24 -9.42 1.44
C PRO A 37 13.86 -8.07 1.14
N GLY A 38 13.27 -7.01 1.67
CA GLY A 38 13.81 -5.66 1.53
C GLY A 38 15.06 -5.48 2.39
N ASP A 39 15.97 -4.63 1.92
CA ASP A 39 17.09 -4.20 2.77
C ASP A 39 16.57 -3.28 3.86
N THR A 40 16.84 -3.65 5.11
CA THR A 40 16.50 -2.84 6.29
C THR A 40 17.73 -2.27 6.97
N ALA A 41 18.93 -2.58 6.47
CA ALA A 41 20.17 -2.04 6.98
C ALA A 41 20.29 -0.56 6.53
N GLY A 42 19.98 0.35 7.44
CA GLY A 42 20.08 1.79 7.18
C GLY A 42 18.76 2.47 6.83
N VAL A 43 17.62 1.86 7.19
CA VAL A 43 16.35 2.60 7.24
C VAL A 43 16.50 3.83 8.14
N ILE A 44 15.84 4.93 7.75
CA ILE A 44 15.89 6.18 8.48
C ILE A 44 14.56 6.37 9.21
N GLU A 45 14.60 6.39 10.53
CA GLU A 45 13.46 6.82 11.34
C GLU A 45 13.35 8.35 11.25
N ILE A 46 12.23 8.82 10.71
CA ILE A 46 11.92 10.23 10.56
C ILE A 46 11.37 10.71 11.90
N PRO A 47 12.07 11.64 12.57
CA PRO A 47 11.66 12.11 13.90
C PRO A 47 10.27 12.74 13.82
N ARG A 48 9.39 12.33 14.75
CA ARG A 48 8.15 13.07 14.99
C ARG A 48 8.53 14.50 15.43
N PRO A 49 8.07 15.55 14.73
CA PRO A 49 8.27 16.91 15.19
C PRO A 49 7.67 17.07 16.59
N SER A 50 8.42 17.65 17.53
CA SER A 50 7.84 18.00 18.83
C SER A 50 6.66 18.94 18.62
N ALA A 51 5.49 18.54 19.12
CA ALA A 51 4.28 19.32 18.99
C ALA A 51 4.49 20.72 19.55
N SER A 52 4.45 21.74 18.67
CA SER A 52 4.45 23.16 19.06
C SER A 52 3.01 23.68 19.26
N ALA A 53 2.01 22.88 18.89
CA ALA A 53 0.60 23.20 19.10
C ALA A 53 0.18 22.85 20.53
N PRO A 54 -0.58 23.73 21.22
CA PRO A 54 -1.28 23.34 22.43
C PRO A 54 -2.15 22.11 22.12
N PRO A 55 -2.20 21.09 23.00
CA PRO A 55 -3.15 20.01 22.84
C PRO A 55 -4.55 20.63 22.66
N LEU A 56 -5.32 20.16 21.67
CA LEU A 56 -6.75 20.46 21.62
C LEU A 56 -7.33 20.12 23.00
N PRO A 57 -8.31 20.90 23.51
CA PRO A 57 -8.90 20.65 24.81
C PRO A 57 -9.37 19.19 24.85
N THR A 58 -8.62 18.38 25.59
CA THR A 58 -8.95 16.99 25.83
C THR A 58 -10.15 17.02 26.76
N SER A 59 -11.32 16.70 26.22
CA SER A 59 -12.47 16.43 27.07
C SER A 59 -12.16 15.15 27.83
N ASP A 60 -11.77 15.28 29.11
CA ASP A 60 -11.56 14.17 30.06
C ASP A 60 -12.84 13.36 30.36
N ALA A 61 -13.95 13.67 29.70
CA ALA A 61 -15.11 12.79 29.69
C ALA A 61 -14.74 11.50 28.92
N PRO A 62 -14.97 10.30 29.49
CA PRO A 62 -14.82 9.07 28.74
C PRO A 62 -15.73 9.14 27.50
N VAL A 63 -15.13 9.25 26.32
CA VAL A 63 -15.88 9.03 25.09
C VAL A 63 -16.10 7.53 25.01
N GLU A 64 -17.31 7.11 25.34
CA GLU A 64 -17.71 5.71 25.25
C GLU A 64 -17.52 5.25 23.80
N GLN A 65 -16.74 4.19 23.61
CA GLN A 65 -16.49 3.64 22.29
C GLN A 65 -17.83 3.14 21.72
N THR A 66 -18.17 3.58 20.52
CA THR A 66 -19.36 3.11 19.82
C THR A 66 -18.98 2.60 18.44
N GLN A 67 -19.60 1.48 18.06
CA GLN A 67 -19.35 0.83 16.78
C GLN A 67 -20.67 0.32 16.22
N THR A 68 -20.88 0.56 14.93
CA THR A 68 -21.99 0.02 14.15
C THR A 68 -21.44 -0.65 12.88
N GLU A 69 -22.32 -1.16 12.03
CA GLU A 69 -21.93 -1.69 10.72
C GLU A 69 -21.29 -0.63 9.81
N SER A 70 -21.60 0.66 10.01
CA SER A 70 -21.18 1.74 9.12
C SER A 70 -20.55 2.93 9.85
N SER A 71 -20.19 2.78 11.12
CA SER A 71 -19.53 3.86 11.88
C SER A 71 -18.69 3.35 13.05
N TYR A 72 -17.70 4.13 13.43
CA TYR A 72 -16.89 3.94 14.62
C TYR A 72 -16.60 5.27 15.28
N GLN A 73 -16.68 5.35 16.61
CA GLN A 73 -16.30 6.52 17.38
C GLN A 73 -15.55 6.12 18.65
N SER A 74 -14.44 6.80 18.90
CA SER A 74 -13.69 6.80 20.16
C SER A 74 -13.28 8.24 20.52
N GLY A 75 -12.48 8.41 21.56
CA GLY A 75 -11.93 9.72 21.93
C GLY A 75 -11.00 10.30 20.86
N ALA A 76 -10.31 9.46 20.08
CA ALA A 76 -9.29 9.90 19.14
C ALA A 76 -9.65 9.75 17.66
N ILE A 77 -10.65 8.91 17.34
CA ILE A 77 -10.99 8.47 15.99
C ILE A 77 -12.51 8.51 15.78
N SER A 78 -12.96 9.05 14.66
CA SER A 78 -14.33 8.96 14.14
C SER A 78 -14.29 8.46 12.70
N ILE A 79 -15.15 7.50 12.36
CA ILE A 79 -15.28 6.93 11.01
C ILE A 79 -16.77 6.84 10.66
N SER A 80 -17.13 7.25 9.45
CA SER A 80 -18.44 7.01 8.85
C SER A 80 -18.28 6.39 7.47
N LEU A 81 -18.98 5.29 7.20
CA LEU A 81 -18.96 4.58 5.93
C LEU A 81 -20.28 4.77 5.20
N ASN A 82 -20.22 5.30 3.99
CA ASN A 82 -21.38 5.45 3.10
C ASN A 82 -21.20 4.62 1.85
N THR A 83 -22.27 3.95 1.39
CA THR A 83 -22.29 3.21 0.13
C THR A 83 -23.15 3.96 -0.87
N VAL A 84 -22.58 4.30 -2.01
CA VAL A 84 -23.28 4.99 -3.09
C VAL A 84 -23.47 4.05 -4.26
N GLN A 85 -24.72 3.94 -4.71
CA GLN A 85 -25.10 3.22 -5.92
C GLN A 85 -25.71 4.20 -6.91
N SER A 86 -25.21 4.20 -8.15
CA SER A 86 -25.65 5.11 -9.20
C SER A 86 -25.64 4.42 -10.56
N GLY A 87 -26.39 4.97 -11.51
CA GLY A 87 -26.54 4.40 -12.85
C GLY A 87 -27.44 3.15 -12.89
N SER A 88 -27.46 2.47 -14.04
CA SER A 88 -28.25 1.26 -14.27
C SER A 88 -27.67 0.44 -15.42
N GLY A 89 -28.03 -0.85 -15.51
CA GLY A 89 -27.54 -1.74 -16.58
C GLY A 89 -26.02 -1.82 -16.60
N SER A 90 -25.41 -1.66 -17.78
CA SER A 90 -23.95 -1.66 -17.97
C SER A 90 -23.22 -0.45 -17.37
N SER A 91 -23.97 0.56 -16.89
CA SER A 91 -23.44 1.78 -16.28
C SER A 91 -23.69 1.84 -14.78
N ALA A 92 -24.14 0.74 -14.17
CA ALA A 92 -24.30 0.66 -12.72
C ALA A 92 -22.93 0.73 -12.03
N LEU A 93 -22.81 1.62 -11.05
CA LEU A 93 -21.62 1.87 -10.27
C LEU A 93 -21.97 1.75 -8.78
N THR A 94 -21.19 0.98 -8.04
CA THR A 94 -21.22 0.96 -6.57
C THR A 94 -19.85 1.39 -6.06
N TYR A 95 -19.81 2.36 -5.14
CA TYR A 95 -18.59 2.79 -4.47
C TYR A 95 -18.86 3.08 -3.00
N HIS A 96 -17.80 3.04 -2.19
CA HIS A 96 -17.86 3.30 -0.75
C HIS A 96 -17.04 4.54 -0.43
N ILE A 97 -17.53 5.36 0.48
CA ILE A 97 -16.87 6.56 0.99
C ILE A 97 -16.67 6.36 2.48
N ALA A 98 -15.43 6.43 2.94
CA ALA A 98 -15.11 6.50 4.36
C ALA A 98 -14.71 7.94 4.71
N ASP A 99 -15.47 8.56 5.59
CA ASP A 99 -15.13 9.86 6.18
C ASP A 99 -14.44 9.60 7.52
N LEU A 100 -13.21 10.12 7.68
CA LEU A 100 -12.38 9.89 8.87
C LEU A 100 -12.03 11.22 9.56
N SER A 101 -12.09 11.22 10.88
CA SER A 101 -11.48 12.25 11.73
C SER A 101 -10.56 11.57 12.73
N VAL A 102 -9.29 11.97 12.71
CA VAL A 102 -8.26 11.47 13.63
C VAL A 102 -7.60 12.65 14.34
N SER A 103 -7.41 12.52 15.64
CA SER A 103 -6.71 13.53 16.46
C SER A 103 -5.23 13.19 16.68
N ASP A 104 -4.84 11.94 16.41
CA ASP A 104 -3.46 11.48 16.40
C ASP A 104 -3.18 10.79 15.06
N ILE A 105 -2.20 11.32 14.33
CA ILE A 105 -1.85 10.85 12.98
C ILE A 105 -1.36 9.40 12.99
N GLU A 106 -0.79 8.94 14.11
CA GLU A 106 -0.30 7.57 14.28
C GLU A 106 -1.41 6.52 14.35
N ALA A 107 -2.68 6.95 14.40
CA ALA A 107 -3.85 6.10 14.18
C ALA A 107 -3.99 5.65 12.71
N LEU A 108 -3.44 6.42 11.76
CA LEU A 108 -3.34 6.01 10.36
C LEU A 108 -2.06 5.23 10.17
N ARG A 109 -2.14 3.94 9.85
CA ARG A 109 -0.98 3.08 9.67
C ARG A 109 -1.04 2.37 8.34
N THR A 110 0.14 2.07 7.81
CA THR A 110 0.28 1.15 6.68
C THR A 110 0.92 -0.13 7.16
N ALA A 111 0.35 -1.27 6.77
CA ALA A 111 0.91 -2.59 7.01
C ALA A 111 1.52 -3.17 5.73
N PHE A 112 2.63 -3.88 5.86
CA PHE A 112 3.20 -4.67 4.77
C PHE A 112 2.56 -6.06 4.72
N ALA A 113 2.49 -6.66 3.53
CA ALA A 113 2.15 -8.08 3.40
C ALA A 113 3.21 -8.93 4.13
N ASP A 114 2.77 -9.97 4.83
CA ASP A 114 3.60 -10.78 5.75
C ASP A 114 4.28 -9.95 6.87
N GLY A 115 3.81 -8.72 7.11
CA GLY A 115 4.35 -7.82 8.15
C GLY A 115 5.78 -7.35 7.91
N THR A 116 6.35 -7.50 6.70
CA THR A 116 7.75 -7.19 6.42
C THR A 116 7.93 -6.37 5.14
N TYR A 117 8.92 -5.48 5.15
CA TYR A 117 9.34 -4.76 3.95
C TYR A 117 9.99 -5.71 2.94
N GLY A 118 9.59 -5.61 1.67
CA GLY A 118 10.19 -6.37 0.58
C GLY A 118 9.34 -6.35 -0.68
N ARG A 119 9.69 -7.19 -1.65
CA ARG A 119 9.00 -7.29 -2.94
C ARG A 119 8.40 -8.66 -3.18
N ASN A 120 7.39 -8.69 -4.03
CA ASN A 120 6.61 -9.89 -4.37
C ASN A 120 5.91 -10.56 -3.17
N TYR A 121 5.77 -9.85 -2.06
CA TYR A 121 4.87 -10.23 -0.97
C TYR A 121 3.44 -9.87 -1.36
N ALA A 122 2.50 -10.75 -1.05
CA ALA A 122 1.09 -10.55 -1.32
C ALA A 122 0.27 -11.16 -0.19
N GLU A 123 -0.66 -10.38 0.34
CA GLU A 123 -1.56 -10.75 1.42
C GLU A 123 -2.88 -10.03 1.17
N SER A 124 -4.01 -10.65 1.51
CA SER A 124 -5.30 -9.99 1.32
C SER A 124 -5.50 -8.89 2.37
N VAL A 125 -6.26 -7.83 2.01
CA VAL A 125 -6.60 -6.75 2.95
C VAL A 125 -7.31 -7.31 4.20
N LEU A 126 -8.10 -8.37 4.06
CA LEU A 126 -8.76 -9.03 5.18
C LEU A 126 -7.78 -9.71 6.13
N GLU A 127 -6.77 -10.40 5.61
CA GLU A 127 -5.72 -11.01 6.45
C GLU A 127 -4.89 -9.93 7.16
N GLN A 128 -4.53 -8.86 6.45
CA GLN A 128 -3.81 -7.73 7.05
C GLN A 128 -4.63 -7.01 8.12
N ASP A 129 -5.92 -6.80 7.88
CA ASP A 129 -6.88 -6.22 8.83
C ASP A 129 -6.90 -7.02 10.14
N LEU A 130 -7.11 -8.34 10.04
CA LEU A 130 -7.13 -9.25 11.18
C LEU A 130 -5.78 -9.33 11.90
N ALA A 131 -4.66 -9.27 11.18
CA ALA A 131 -3.32 -9.34 11.77
C ALA A 131 -2.92 -8.06 12.52
N ASN A 132 -3.56 -6.93 12.22
CA ASN A 132 -3.23 -5.61 12.79
C ASN A 132 -4.34 -5.03 13.67
N ASP A 133 -5.42 -5.79 13.93
CA ASP A 133 -6.60 -5.34 14.68
C ASP A 133 -7.15 -3.99 14.16
N ALA A 134 -7.21 -3.83 12.84
CA ALA A 134 -7.63 -2.56 12.24
C ALA A 134 -9.14 -2.33 12.38
N ILE A 135 -9.53 -1.05 12.48
CA ILE A 135 -10.95 -0.64 12.53
C ILE A 135 -11.52 -0.54 11.11
N LEU A 136 -10.68 -0.10 10.16
CA LEU A 136 -10.96 0.03 8.75
C LEU A 136 -9.64 -0.18 7.98
N ALA A 137 -9.67 -1.00 6.95
CA ALA A 137 -8.51 -1.25 6.09
C ALA A 137 -8.88 -1.13 4.60
N ILE A 138 -7.96 -0.58 3.81
CA ILE A 138 -8.00 -0.54 2.35
C ILE A 138 -6.64 -0.95 1.79
N SER A 139 -6.60 -1.39 0.53
CA SER A 139 -5.32 -1.63 -0.16
C SER A 139 -4.56 -0.31 -0.34
N GLY A 140 -3.24 -0.35 -0.11
CA GLY A 140 -2.32 0.75 -0.39
C GLY A 140 -1.84 0.78 -1.84
N ASP A 141 -0.61 1.27 -2.02
CA ASP A 141 0.10 1.31 -3.30
C ASP A 141 0.74 -0.04 -3.67
N SER A 142 1.28 -0.12 -4.89
CA SER A 142 1.95 -1.31 -5.42
C SER A 142 3.47 -1.27 -5.27
N TYR A 143 3.99 -0.71 -4.16
CA TYR A 143 5.44 -0.46 -3.96
C TYR A 143 6.32 -1.69 -4.21
N GLY A 144 5.81 -2.88 -3.84
CA GLY A 144 6.51 -4.16 -3.96
C GLY A 144 6.58 -4.71 -5.39
N MET A 145 5.83 -4.13 -6.32
CA MET A 145 5.88 -4.44 -7.76
C MET A 145 6.88 -3.57 -8.53
N SER A 146 7.31 -2.45 -7.93
CA SER A 146 8.30 -1.53 -8.50
C SER A 146 9.67 -1.76 -7.85
N GLU A 147 10.73 -1.62 -8.65
CA GLU A 147 12.10 -1.58 -8.11
C GLU A 147 12.41 -0.21 -7.51
N GLY A 148 11.85 0.87 -8.09
CA GLY A 148 12.02 2.25 -7.64
C GLY A 148 10.81 2.86 -6.93
N GLY A 149 10.87 4.17 -6.72
CA GLY A 149 9.88 4.91 -5.95
C GLY A 149 10.20 4.98 -4.47
N ILE A 150 9.53 5.90 -3.79
CA ILE A 150 9.77 6.22 -2.38
C ILE A 150 8.88 5.36 -1.49
N VAL A 151 9.45 4.79 -0.43
CA VAL A 151 8.73 3.99 0.54
C VAL A 151 8.99 4.56 1.93
N ILE A 152 8.06 5.41 2.39
CA ILE A 152 7.98 5.83 3.79
C ILE A 152 6.73 5.21 4.40
N ARG A 153 6.89 4.44 5.47
CA ARG A 153 5.78 3.77 6.16
C ARG A 153 5.92 3.97 7.66
N ASN A 154 4.88 4.53 8.27
CA ASN A 154 4.80 4.77 9.70
C ASN A 154 6.02 5.54 10.24
N GLY A 155 6.46 6.56 9.52
CA GLY A 155 7.62 7.39 9.89
C GLY A 155 8.98 6.77 9.62
N ILE A 156 9.06 5.62 8.93
CA ILE A 156 10.33 4.98 8.58
C ILE A 156 10.53 5.05 7.07
N LEU A 157 11.65 5.62 6.63
CA LEU A 157 12.09 5.63 5.25
C LEU A 157 12.85 4.33 4.93
N TYR A 158 12.22 3.46 4.13
CA TYR A 158 12.77 2.18 3.68
C TYR A 158 13.51 2.30 2.35
N ARG A 159 13.03 3.16 1.45
CA ARG A 159 13.63 3.35 0.12
C ARG A 159 13.40 4.78 -0.36
N TYR A 160 14.46 5.39 -0.89
CA TYR A 160 14.37 6.62 -1.64
C TYR A 160 14.97 6.39 -3.03
N GLU A 161 14.11 6.36 -4.04
CA GLU A 161 14.49 6.33 -5.44
C GLU A 161 13.51 7.23 -6.19
N GLU A 162 14.04 8.24 -6.88
CA GLU A 162 13.21 9.18 -7.63
C GLU A 162 12.32 8.44 -8.61
N THR A 163 11.06 8.87 -8.68
CA THR A 163 10.07 8.30 -9.59
C THR A 163 9.59 9.36 -10.56
N ALA A 164 9.21 8.93 -11.76
CA ALA A 164 8.56 9.77 -12.75
C ALA A 164 7.06 9.97 -12.48
N SER A 165 6.52 9.31 -11.46
CA SER A 165 5.13 9.47 -11.00
C SER A 165 5.03 10.52 -9.91
N ASP A 166 3.85 11.12 -9.79
CA ASP A 166 3.51 11.92 -8.61
C ASP A 166 3.46 11.01 -7.37
N ILE A 167 3.86 11.56 -6.23
CA ILE A 167 3.78 10.87 -4.93
C ILE A 167 2.74 11.55 -4.04
N CYS A 168 2.10 10.79 -3.15
CA CYS A 168 1.24 11.31 -2.10
C CYS A 168 1.96 11.23 -0.75
N VAL A 169 2.17 12.38 -0.11
CA VAL A 169 2.87 12.48 1.19
C VAL A 169 1.87 12.85 2.27
N LEU A 170 1.85 12.07 3.35
CA LEU A 170 1.16 12.42 4.60
C LEU A 170 2.22 12.74 5.66
N TYR A 171 2.15 13.93 6.25
CA TYR A 171 3.10 14.38 7.27
C TYR A 171 2.56 14.21 8.68
N TYR A 172 3.44 14.22 9.68
CA TYR A 172 3.05 14.12 11.10
C TYR A 172 2.11 15.24 11.58
N ASP A 173 2.12 16.41 10.92
CA ASP A 173 1.26 17.55 11.24
C ASP A 173 -0.15 17.43 10.62
N GLY A 174 -0.44 16.34 9.90
CA GLY A 174 -1.72 16.09 9.24
C GLY A 174 -1.85 16.72 7.86
N ARG A 175 -0.84 17.45 7.37
CA ARG A 175 -0.80 17.91 5.98
C ARG A 175 -0.69 16.70 5.05
N MET A 176 -1.45 16.72 3.97
CA MET A 176 -1.35 15.75 2.88
C MET A 176 -1.09 16.50 1.57
N GLU A 177 -0.10 16.08 0.81
CA GLU A 177 0.33 16.73 -0.43
C GLU A 177 0.53 15.72 -1.56
N THR A 178 0.26 16.16 -2.78
CA THR A 178 0.70 15.47 -3.99
C THR A 178 1.89 16.24 -4.55
N LEU A 179 3.03 15.58 -4.71
CA LEU A 179 4.26 16.19 -5.20
C LEU A 179 4.68 15.52 -6.51
N SER A 180 4.98 16.34 -7.52
CA SER A 180 5.46 15.91 -8.83
C SER A 180 6.96 15.59 -8.78
N PRO A 181 7.51 14.85 -9.76
CA PRO A 181 8.95 14.62 -9.87
C PRO A 181 9.75 15.93 -9.87
N GLY A 182 10.73 16.04 -8.97
CA GLY A 182 11.57 17.24 -8.80
C GLY A 182 11.04 18.28 -7.80
N GLU A 183 9.84 18.10 -7.24
CA GLU A 183 9.29 18.97 -6.18
C GLU A 183 9.70 18.53 -4.77
N TYR A 184 10.44 17.43 -4.65
CA TYR A 184 10.87 16.84 -3.38
C TYR A 184 12.34 16.40 -3.44
N THR A 185 12.99 16.35 -2.28
CA THR A 185 14.24 15.62 -2.06
C THR A 185 14.09 14.68 -0.87
N GLN A 186 15.04 13.77 -0.67
CA GLN A 186 15.05 12.91 0.52
C GLN A 186 15.08 13.76 1.80
N GLU A 187 15.91 14.79 1.81
CA GLU A 187 16.07 15.71 2.93
C GLU A 187 14.79 16.50 3.19
N SER A 188 14.13 17.03 2.15
CA SER A 188 12.89 17.78 2.34
C SER A 188 11.76 16.94 2.93
N LEU A 189 11.68 15.65 2.56
CA LEU A 189 10.70 14.71 3.13
C LEU A 189 11.01 14.39 4.60
N ILE A 190 12.29 14.18 4.94
CA ILE A 190 12.72 13.93 6.33
C ILE A 190 12.47 15.17 7.20
N GLU A 191 12.93 16.34 6.76
CA GLU A 191 12.78 17.60 7.50
C GLU A 191 11.31 18.03 7.63
N GLY A 192 10.50 17.75 6.61
CA GLY A 192 9.06 17.98 6.64
C GLY A 192 8.31 17.05 7.60
N GLY A 193 8.94 15.99 8.10
CA GLY A 193 8.29 14.99 8.96
C GLY A 193 7.31 14.11 8.19
N ALA A 194 7.71 13.63 7.00
CA ALA A 194 6.90 12.70 6.22
C ALA A 194 6.65 11.41 7.03
N TYR A 195 5.38 11.08 7.22
CA TYR A 195 4.92 9.93 8.00
C TYR A 195 4.52 8.76 7.09
N GLN A 196 3.89 9.03 5.95
CA GLN A 196 3.62 8.05 4.90
C GLN A 196 3.92 8.66 3.53
N VAL A 197 4.42 7.86 2.59
CA VAL A 197 4.55 8.24 1.18
C VAL A 197 4.08 7.10 0.29
N TRP A 198 3.06 7.31 -0.53
CA TRP A 198 2.55 6.34 -1.51
C TRP A 198 2.80 6.82 -2.94
#